data_AF-A0A430H5Y0-F1
#
_entry.id   AF-A0A430H5Y0-F1
#
_cell.length_a   1.000
_cell.length_b   1.000
_cell.length_c   1.000
_cell.angle_alpha   90.00
_cell.angle_beta   90.00
_cell.angle_gamma   90.00
#
_symmetry.space_group_name_H-M   'P 1'
#
loop_
_entity.id
_entity.type
_entity.pdbx_description
1 polymer ?
#
loop_
_entity_poly.entity_id
_entity_poly.type
_entity_poly.pdbx_seq_one_letter_code
_entity_poly.pdbx_strand_id
1 'polypeptide(L)'
;MTHDLWPPLSVIRSALETGSAVPDGAPGIAAVAMPGAPPDPAPAAPASDLLLPLTELARRREAVAQRAFPARWAPGRLVSVVHQGRMLGVLLDRCIQGERWQGWMAAGEADWAGAFDVLLEPDDEPFEPAFGVIQAWNVLGLEPGPQLCARVVGEISATRLAAIRAVHDEWAAHAALPIAPEPGRIALRGVGGVFSVLSGTPLGPEDPRTDYQELYRDVGLQLGKALTQPQGDEASSSPAPAPARPQPGPEGGWWGSIRRWFGAEGWARPAFAVLALVVVVQNVGLLGGRGAGPEEDEVRFRAVPAAPVPARADLVVRWKAGVRMDEADRLLQSISADVVGGPGSNGNVWRLRVPEPVDALAVLAASPLVESAGPARPAGEQRP
;
A
#
# COMPACT_ATOMS: atom_id res chain seq x y z
N MET A 1 -4.01 -20.00 -9.89
CA MET A 1 -2.71 -19.29 -9.92
C MET A 1 -2.47 -18.83 -8.50
N THR A 2 -1.43 -19.31 -7.84
CA THR A 2 -1.01 -18.78 -6.54
C THR A 2 -0.58 -17.34 -6.75
N HIS A 3 -1.33 -16.38 -6.21
CA HIS A 3 -0.88 -15.00 -6.18
C HIS A 3 0.32 -14.95 -5.23
N ASP A 4 1.49 -14.54 -5.74
CA ASP A 4 2.67 -14.33 -4.93
C ASP A 4 2.43 -13.10 -4.04
N LEU A 5 1.91 -13.34 -2.83
CA LEU A 5 1.64 -12.28 -1.85
C LEU A 5 2.94 -11.62 -1.42
N TRP A 6 2.95 -10.29 -1.42
CA TRP A 6 4.10 -9.52 -0.99
C TRP A 6 3.80 -8.71 0.28
N PRO A 7 4.75 -8.64 1.24
CA PRO A 7 6.02 -9.36 1.30
C PRO A 7 5.82 -10.88 1.46
N PRO A 8 6.85 -11.71 1.23
CA PRO A 8 6.78 -13.14 1.53
C PRO A 8 6.57 -13.34 3.03
N LEU A 9 5.80 -14.36 3.41
CA LEU A 9 5.45 -14.63 4.80
C LEU A 9 6.67 -14.78 5.71
N SER A 10 7.76 -15.34 5.21
CA SER A 10 9.02 -15.49 5.96
C SER A 10 9.62 -14.15 6.38
N VAL A 11 9.47 -13.11 5.56
CA VAL A 11 9.93 -11.75 5.89
C VAL A 11 9.07 -11.15 6.99
N ILE A 12 7.74 -11.33 6.92
CA ILE A 12 6.81 -10.88 7.97
C ILE A 12 7.15 -11.58 9.28
N ARG A 13 7.28 -12.91 9.25
CA ARG A 13 7.64 -13.74 10.40
C ARG A 13 8.94 -13.27 11.03
N SER A 14 9.99 -13.10 10.23
CA SER A 14 11.29 -12.62 10.71
C SER A 14 11.19 -11.24 11.37
N ALA A 15 10.39 -10.32 10.83
CA ALA A 15 10.19 -8.99 11.42
C ALA A 15 9.42 -9.03 12.75
N LEU A 16 8.51 -9.99 12.92
CA LEU A 16 7.73 -10.18 14.16
C LEU A 16 8.50 -10.99 15.23
N GLU A 17 9.42 -11.87 14.83
CA GLU A 17 10.27 -12.68 15.70
C GLU A 17 11.55 -11.93 16.11
N THR A 18 12.18 -11.24 15.18
CA THR A 18 13.44 -10.51 15.38
C THR A 18 13.10 -9.07 15.75
N GLY A 19 12.66 -8.85 16.99
CA GLY A 19 12.69 -7.51 17.56
C GLY A 19 14.11 -6.94 17.38
N SER A 20 14.22 -5.71 16.86
CA SER A 20 15.46 -5.07 16.38
C SER A 20 16.62 -5.23 17.36
N ALA A 21 17.34 -6.33 17.27
CA ALA A 21 18.56 -6.59 18.01
C ALA A 21 19.68 -5.89 17.26
N VAL A 22 20.24 -4.85 17.87
CA VAL A 22 21.57 -4.37 17.50
C VAL A 22 22.55 -5.44 17.98
N PRO A 23 23.31 -6.11 17.09
CA PRO A 23 24.43 -6.92 17.53
C PRO A 23 25.54 -5.96 17.94
N ASP A 24 25.89 -6.00 19.22
CA ASP A 24 27.15 -5.45 19.69
C ASP A 24 28.25 -6.42 19.23
N GLY A 25 29.00 -6.06 18.17
CA GLY A 25 30.23 -6.77 17.78
C GLY A 25 30.46 -6.98 16.29
N ALA A 26 31.32 -6.12 15.72
CA ALA A 26 32.21 -6.29 14.55
C ALA A 26 31.62 -6.68 13.16
N PRO A 27 32.16 -6.11 12.05
CA PRO A 27 31.63 -6.32 10.70
C PRO A 27 32.05 -7.69 10.14
N GLY A 28 31.16 -8.67 10.27
CA GLY A 28 31.28 -9.96 9.59
C GLY A 28 30.39 -9.98 8.35
N ILE A 29 30.99 -9.93 7.16
CA ILE A 29 30.31 -10.07 5.87
C ILE A 29 29.67 -11.47 5.81
N ALA A 30 28.37 -11.56 6.09
CA ALA A 30 27.60 -12.79 5.89
C ALA A 30 27.14 -12.85 4.43
N ALA A 31 28.01 -13.39 3.57
CA ALA A 31 27.62 -13.84 2.24
C ALA A 31 26.78 -15.11 2.38
N VAL A 32 25.48 -15.03 2.09
CA VAL A 32 24.63 -16.22 1.93
C VAL A 32 25.01 -16.88 0.60
N ALA A 33 25.61 -18.07 0.69
CA ALA A 33 25.93 -18.90 -0.45
C ALA A 33 24.64 -19.53 -1.02
N MET A 34 24.31 -19.21 -2.27
CA MET A 34 23.29 -19.89 -3.06
C MET A 34 23.86 -21.22 -3.61
N PRO A 35 23.20 -22.38 -3.44
CA PRO A 35 23.49 -23.57 -4.24
C PRO A 35 22.96 -23.36 -5.67
N GLY A 36 23.78 -23.73 -6.64
CA GLY A 36 23.68 -23.23 -8.01
C GLY A 36 22.54 -23.79 -8.86
N ALA A 37 21.83 -22.87 -9.49
CA ALA A 37 21.32 -22.97 -10.86
C ALA A 37 21.25 -21.53 -11.40
N PRO A 38 21.65 -21.25 -12.65
CA PRO A 38 21.59 -19.90 -13.19
C PRO A 38 20.13 -19.44 -13.24
N PRO A 39 19.75 -18.31 -12.59
CA PRO A 39 18.41 -17.78 -12.74
C PRO A 39 18.25 -17.21 -14.15
N ASP A 40 17.19 -17.64 -14.82
CA ASP A 40 16.68 -16.91 -15.99
C ASP A 40 16.44 -15.45 -15.59
N PRO A 41 16.87 -14.47 -16.41
CA PRO A 41 16.68 -13.06 -16.10
C PRO A 41 15.19 -12.71 -16.21
N ALA A 42 14.48 -12.75 -15.09
CA ALA A 42 13.21 -12.06 -14.97
C ALA A 42 13.43 -10.56 -15.25
N PRO A 43 12.58 -9.91 -16.06
CA PRO A 43 12.74 -8.49 -16.36
C PRO A 43 12.56 -7.69 -15.06
N ALA A 44 13.66 -7.10 -14.58
CA ALA A 44 13.62 -6.15 -13.48
C ALA A 44 12.75 -4.95 -13.89
N ALA A 45 11.68 -4.69 -13.15
CA ALA A 45 10.92 -3.46 -13.30
C ALA A 45 11.88 -2.26 -13.17
N PRO A 46 11.85 -1.27 -14.07
CA PRO A 46 12.79 -0.18 -14.03
C PRO A 46 12.61 0.59 -12.72
N ALA A 47 13.71 0.81 -11.98
CA ALA A 47 13.71 1.48 -10.68
C ALA A 47 13.02 2.87 -10.68
N SER A 48 12.80 3.45 -11.86
CA SER A 48 12.05 4.70 -12.05
C SER A 48 10.58 4.58 -11.66
N ASP A 49 9.95 3.40 -11.80
CA ASP A 49 8.53 3.19 -11.51
C ASP A 49 8.22 3.23 -10.01
N LEU A 50 9.24 3.02 -9.16
CA LEU A 50 9.12 3.03 -7.70
C LEU A 50 9.38 4.41 -7.07
N LEU A 51 9.95 5.36 -7.83
CA LEU A 51 10.37 6.65 -7.28
C LEU A 51 9.17 7.48 -6.79
N LEU A 52 8.10 7.54 -7.58
CA LEU A 52 6.91 8.29 -7.22
C LEU A 52 6.18 7.66 -6.00
N PRO A 53 5.97 6.33 -5.96
CA PRO A 53 5.58 5.58 -4.76
C PRO A 53 6.34 5.92 -3.48
N LEU A 54 7.67 5.86 -3.55
CA LEU A 54 8.55 6.12 -2.40
C LEU A 54 8.52 7.58 -1.96
N THR A 55 8.41 8.52 -2.91
CA THR A 55 8.45 9.96 -2.62
C THR A 55 7.21 10.42 -1.86
N GLU A 56 6.03 9.98 -2.28
CA GLU A 56 4.78 10.30 -1.56
C GLU A 56 4.76 9.61 -0.19
N LEU A 57 5.23 8.36 -0.09
CA LEU A 57 5.34 7.72 1.20
C LEU A 57 6.21 8.55 2.16
N ALA A 58 7.39 8.96 1.69
CA ALA A 58 8.29 9.81 2.48
C ALA A 58 7.59 11.10 2.89
N ARG A 59 6.82 11.72 1.99
CA ARG A 59 6.02 12.91 2.27
C ARG A 59 4.96 12.66 3.36
N ARG A 60 4.21 11.57 3.28
CA ARG A 60 3.16 11.22 4.25
C ARG A 60 3.75 10.96 5.64
N ARG A 61 4.88 10.24 5.70
CA ARG A 61 5.61 10.01 6.96
C ARG A 61 6.13 11.32 7.57
N GLU A 62 6.64 12.22 6.74
CA GLU A 62 7.09 13.54 7.19
C GLU A 62 5.91 14.37 7.71
N ALA A 63 4.77 14.38 7.03
CA ALA A 63 3.56 15.06 7.50
C ALA A 63 3.09 14.52 8.87
N VAL A 64 3.13 13.20 9.06
CA VAL A 64 2.84 12.54 10.34
C VAL A 64 3.83 12.96 11.44
N ALA A 65 5.12 13.03 11.13
CA ALA A 65 6.15 13.47 12.07
C ALA A 65 5.95 14.94 12.48
N GLN A 66 5.55 15.81 11.55
CA GLN A 66 5.29 17.23 11.78
C GLN A 66 3.99 17.48 12.55
N ARG A 67 2.99 16.60 12.46
CA ARG A 67 1.67 16.77 13.08
C ARG A 67 1.72 16.85 14.61
N ALA A 68 2.77 16.29 15.24
CA ALA A 68 2.98 16.28 16.69
C ALA A 68 1.72 15.90 17.48
N PHE A 69 1.30 14.63 17.36
CA PHE A 69 0.10 14.14 18.03
C PHE A 69 0.16 14.30 19.56
N PRO A 70 -0.94 14.69 20.21
CA PRO A 70 -1.03 14.64 21.66
C PRO A 70 -0.79 13.21 22.16
N ALA A 71 0.00 13.05 23.22
CA ALA A 71 0.29 11.73 23.81
C ALA A 71 -0.95 11.06 24.45
N ARG A 72 -2.06 11.78 24.58
CA ARG A 72 -3.31 11.30 25.18
C ARG A 72 -3.96 10.22 24.31
N TRP A 73 -4.25 9.09 24.93
CA TRP A 73 -5.02 8.02 24.29
C TRP A 73 -6.52 8.37 24.24
N ALA A 74 -7.15 8.04 23.12
CA ALA A 74 -8.55 8.30 22.82
C ALA A 74 -9.05 7.33 21.73
N PRO A 75 -10.37 7.13 21.58
CA PRO A 75 -10.93 6.42 20.44
C PRO A 75 -10.42 6.99 19.12
N GLY A 76 -10.06 6.11 18.19
CA GLY A 76 -9.54 6.50 16.87
C GLY A 76 -8.06 6.88 16.88
N ARG A 77 -7.36 6.78 18.02
CA ARG A 77 -5.90 6.97 18.05
C ARG A 77 -5.22 5.69 17.58
N LEU A 78 -4.34 5.83 16.60
CA LEU A 78 -3.43 4.78 16.21
C LEU A 78 -2.14 4.95 17.01
N VAL A 79 -1.78 3.93 17.79
CA VAL A 79 -0.58 3.92 18.62
C VAL A 79 0.44 2.92 18.10
N SER A 80 1.70 3.32 18.10
CA SER A 80 2.84 2.44 17.88
C SER A 80 3.40 2.04 19.23
N VAL A 81 3.53 0.75 19.47
CA VAL A 81 4.06 0.14 20.70
C VAL A 81 5.34 -0.58 20.37
N VAL A 82 6.42 -0.30 21.11
CA VAL A 82 7.62 -1.14 21.08
C VAL A 82 7.51 -2.19 22.18
N HIS A 83 7.49 -3.47 21.80
CA HIS A 83 7.42 -4.60 22.72
C HIS A 83 8.46 -5.63 22.31
N GLN A 84 9.35 -6.06 23.21
CA GLN A 84 10.43 -7.03 22.90
C GLN A 84 11.26 -6.66 21.64
N GLY A 85 11.51 -5.36 21.44
CA GLY A 85 12.29 -4.85 20.29
C GLY A 85 11.53 -4.79 18.95
N ARG A 86 10.30 -5.30 18.88
CA ARG A 86 9.43 -5.15 17.69
C ARG A 86 8.49 -3.97 17.84
N MET A 87 8.21 -3.32 16.72
CA MET A 87 7.27 -2.21 16.64
C MET A 87 5.91 -2.74 16.16
N LEU A 88 4.87 -2.50 16.94
CA LEU A 88 3.51 -2.99 16.70
C LEU A 88 2.55 -1.81 16.61
N GLY A 89 1.55 -1.88 15.72
CA GLY A 89 0.50 -0.89 15.61
C GLY A 89 -0.77 -1.36 16.29
N VAL A 90 -1.46 -0.46 17.00
CA VAL A 90 -2.78 -0.75 17.59
C VAL A 90 -3.68 0.46 17.39
N LEU A 91 -4.87 0.23 16.83
CA LEU A 91 -5.92 1.24 16.77
C LEU A 91 -6.77 1.15 18.03
N LEU A 92 -6.82 2.22 18.81
CA LEU A 92 -7.62 2.29 20.03
C LEU A 92 -9.10 2.54 19.72
N ASP A 93 -9.96 1.74 20.34
CA ASP A 93 -11.41 1.82 20.16
C ASP A 93 -12.10 2.50 21.35
N ARG A 94 -11.99 1.88 22.52
CA ARG A 94 -12.68 2.32 23.73
C ARG A 94 -11.90 1.97 24.98
N CYS A 95 -12.06 2.79 26.00
CA CYS A 95 -11.58 2.49 27.35
C CYS A 95 -12.63 1.62 28.05
N ILE A 96 -12.26 0.45 28.56
CA ILE A 96 -13.19 -0.48 29.19
C ILE A 96 -13.27 -0.23 30.70
N GLN A 97 -12.17 -0.44 31.43
CA GLN A 97 -12.11 -0.33 32.90
C GLN A 97 -10.79 0.31 33.33
N GLY A 98 -10.86 1.30 34.22
CA GLY A 98 -9.68 2.06 34.64
C GLY A 98 -9.01 2.73 33.44
N GLU A 99 -7.73 2.44 33.23
CA GLU A 99 -6.97 2.90 32.07
C GLU A 99 -6.82 1.83 30.98
N ARG A 100 -7.54 0.70 31.06
CA ARG A 100 -7.47 -0.37 30.06
C ARG A 100 -8.23 -0.01 28.79
N TRP A 101 -7.50 0.08 27.70
CA TRP A 101 -8.01 0.29 26.36
C TRP A 101 -8.20 -1.02 25.62
N GLN A 102 -9.27 -1.11 24.85
CA GLN A 102 -9.48 -2.12 23.83
C GLN A 102 -9.25 -1.50 22.45
N GLY A 103 -8.71 -2.32 21.55
CA GLY A 103 -8.47 -1.93 20.19
C GLY A 103 -8.23 -3.12 19.28
N TRP A 104 -7.76 -2.83 18.08
CA TRP A 104 -7.42 -3.82 17.06
C TRP A 104 -5.97 -3.68 16.65
N MET A 105 -5.33 -4.79 16.28
CA MET A 105 -4.01 -4.76 15.67
C MET A 105 -4.03 -3.97 14.36
N ALA A 106 -2.94 -3.25 14.10
CA ALA A 106 -2.69 -2.57 12.85
C ALA A 106 -1.37 -3.06 12.23
N ALA A 107 -1.39 -3.24 10.91
CA ALA A 107 -0.36 -3.85 10.09
C ALA A 107 -0.11 -3.04 8.81
N GLY A 108 0.94 -3.41 8.06
CA GLY A 108 1.30 -2.72 6.81
C GLY A 108 1.04 -3.54 5.54
N GLU A 109 0.71 -4.83 5.68
CA GLU A 109 0.72 -5.77 4.56
C GLU A 109 -0.65 -5.88 3.86
N ALA A 110 -0.93 -4.95 2.94
CA ALA A 110 -2.20 -4.90 2.21
C ALA A 110 -2.54 -6.18 1.42
N ASP A 111 -1.57 -6.81 0.75
CA ASP A 111 -1.79 -8.04 -0.03
C ASP A 111 -2.25 -9.22 0.84
N TRP A 112 -1.96 -9.16 2.14
CA TRP A 112 -2.33 -10.17 3.12
C TRP A 112 -3.70 -9.93 3.75
N ALA A 113 -4.36 -8.82 3.42
CA ALA A 113 -5.68 -8.49 3.92
C ALA A 113 -6.71 -9.57 3.56
N GLY A 114 -7.49 -9.98 4.56
CA GLY A 114 -8.73 -10.72 4.44
C GLY A 114 -9.95 -9.80 4.48
N ALA A 115 -11.14 -10.41 4.45
CA ALA A 115 -12.40 -9.67 4.33
C ALA A 115 -12.77 -8.81 5.56
N PHE A 116 -12.16 -9.11 6.71
CA PHE A 116 -12.37 -8.39 7.97
C PHE A 116 -11.18 -7.49 8.33
N ASP A 117 -10.31 -7.23 7.37
CA ASP A 117 -9.28 -6.20 7.47
C ASP A 117 -9.76 -4.94 6.76
N VAL A 118 -9.48 -3.76 7.33
CA VAL A 118 -9.82 -2.47 6.75
C VAL A 118 -8.56 -1.74 6.34
N LEU A 119 -8.45 -1.41 5.06
CA LEU A 119 -7.35 -0.62 4.53
C LEU A 119 -7.69 0.87 4.68
N LEU A 120 -6.79 1.61 5.32
CA LEU A 120 -6.88 3.05 5.49
C LEU A 120 -6.44 3.77 4.22
N GLU A 121 -7.25 4.73 3.79
CA GLU A 121 -7.05 5.50 2.57
C GLU A 121 -6.33 6.82 2.87
N PRO A 122 -5.80 7.52 1.86
CA PRO A 122 -5.28 8.88 2.05
C PRO A 122 -6.27 9.83 2.74
N ASP A 123 -7.56 9.66 2.49
CA ASP A 123 -8.61 10.47 3.13
C ASP A 123 -8.80 10.17 4.64
N ASP A 124 -8.21 9.08 5.13
CA ASP A 124 -8.19 8.72 6.56
C ASP A 124 -6.98 9.30 7.30
N GLU A 125 -6.13 10.06 6.60
CA GLU A 125 -4.99 10.74 7.20
C GLU A 125 -5.39 11.78 8.27
N PRO A 126 -4.49 12.04 9.24
CA PRO A 126 -3.10 11.59 9.29
C PRO A 126 -2.87 10.29 10.08
N PHE A 127 -2.10 9.36 9.50
CA PHE A 127 -1.62 8.15 10.19
C PHE A 127 -0.30 7.63 9.60
N GLU A 128 0.49 6.93 10.39
CA GLU A 128 1.72 6.24 9.95
C GLU A 128 1.40 5.13 8.94
N PRO A 129 1.84 5.24 7.67
CA PRO A 129 1.47 4.29 6.62
C PRO A 129 1.89 2.84 6.88
N ALA A 130 2.90 2.60 7.74
CA ALA A 130 3.28 1.25 8.17
C ALA A 130 2.16 0.50 8.94
N PHE A 131 1.09 1.19 9.33
CA PHE A 131 -0.06 0.65 10.05
C PHE A 131 -1.39 0.92 9.30
N GLY A 132 -1.33 0.93 7.96
CA GLY A 132 -2.47 1.22 7.09
C GLY A 132 -3.52 0.12 6.97
N VAL A 133 -3.32 -1.04 7.59
CA VAL A 133 -4.29 -2.16 7.59
C VAL A 133 -4.75 -2.41 9.01
N ILE A 134 -6.05 -2.25 9.29
CA ILE A 134 -6.64 -2.52 10.60
C ILE A 134 -7.28 -3.90 10.61
N GLN A 135 -6.79 -4.78 11.48
CA GLN A 135 -7.25 -6.15 11.62
C GLN A 135 -8.47 -6.22 12.55
N ALA A 136 -9.67 -5.97 12.03
CA ALA A 136 -10.89 -5.88 12.85
C ALA A 136 -11.27 -7.21 13.55
N TRP A 137 -10.68 -8.33 13.13
CA TRP A 137 -10.78 -9.63 13.78
C TRP A 137 -9.78 -9.83 14.94
N ASN A 138 -8.69 -9.05 15.00
CA ASN A 138 -7.60 -9.22 15.96
C ASN A 138 -7.71 -8.21 17.11
N VAL A 139 -8.62 -8.50 18.04
CA VAL A 139 -8.90 -7.66 19.21
C VAL A 139 -7.88 -7.88 20.31
N LEU A 140 -7.39 -6.79 20.91
CA LEU A 140 -6.51 -6.83 22.07
C LEU A 140 -6.80 -5.71 23.07
N GLY A 141 -6.28 -5.90 24.28
CA GLY A 141 -6.30 -4.91 25.35
C GLY A 141 -4.91 -4.33 25.60
N LEU A 142 -4.83 -3.03 25.86
CA LEU A 142 -3.62 -2.31 26.24
C LEU A 142 -3.87 -1.50 27.50
N GLU A 143 -2.89 -1.45 28.39
CA GLU A 143 -2.87 -0.53 29.53
C GLU A 143 -1.70 0.45 29.34
N PRO A 144 -1.93 1.77 29.48
CA PRO A 144 -0.86 2.74 29.55
C PRO A 144 0.06 2.38 30.72
N GLY A 145 1.33 2.13 30.43
CA GLY A 145 2.29 1.79 31.47
C GLY A 145 3.69 2.23 31.06
N PRO A 146 4.59 2.50 32.02
CA PRO A 146 5.96 2.92 31.71
C PRO A 146 6.76 1.86 30.94
N GLN A 147 6.35 0.58 31.00
CA GLN A 147 6.93 -0.50 30.22
C GLN A 147 6.50 -0.48 28.74
N LEU A 148 5.38 0.20 28.46
CA LEU A 148 4.83 0.34 27.13
C LEU A 148 5.37 1.63 26.52
N CYS A 149 6.39 1.52 25.67
CA CYS A 149 6.86 2.62 24.83
C CYS A 149 5.86 2.90 23.71
N ALA A 150 4.70 3.45 24.08
CA ALA A 150 3.61 3.77 23.16
C ALA A 150 3.66 5.23 22.72
N ARG A 151 3.56 5.44 21.41
CA ARG A 151 3.46 6.77 20.80
C ARG A 151 2.23 6.82 19.90
N VAL A 152 1.45 7.90 20.00
CA VAL A 152 0.40 8.17 19.02
C VAL A 152 1.05 8.51 17.68
N VAL A 153 0.70 7.75 16.65
CA VAL A 153 1.24 7.85 15.29
C VAL A 153 0.15 8.07 14.24
N GLY A 154 -1.11 8.21 14.67
CA GLY A 154 -2.21 8.53 13.78
C GLY A 154 -3.51 8.84 14.52
N GLU A 155 -4.44 9.41 13.79
CA GLU A 155 -5.80 9.70 14.22
C GLU A 155 -6.76 9.43 13.06
N ILE A 156 -7.68 8.50 13.26
CA ILE A 156 -8.75 8.25 12.29
C ILE A 156 -10.02 8.98 12.68
N SER A 157 -10.83 9.32 11.68
CA SER A 157 -12.11 9.98 11.89
C SER A 157 -13.09 9.09 12.68
N ALA A 158 -14.04 9.71 13.38
CA ALA A 158 -15.10 8.98 14.08
C ALA A 158 -15.95 8.13 13.12
N THR A 159 -16.18 8.61 11.89
CA THR A 159 -16.90 7.88 10.84
C THR A 159 -16.12 6.63 10.41
N ARG A 160 -14.81 6.75 10.18
CA ARG A 160 -13.97 5.59 9.84
C ARG A 160 -13.90 4.58 10.99
N LEU A 161 -13.78 5.05 12.23
CA LEU A 161 -13.81 4.19 13.41
C LEU A 161 -15.14 3.43 13.52
N ALA A 162 -16.28 4.08 13.22
CA ALA A 162 -17.59 3.43 13.19
C ALA A 162 -17.69 2.37 12.08
N ALA A 163 -17.11 2.63 10.89
CA ALA A 163 -17.03 1.63 9.84
C ALA A 163 -16.19 0.40 10.26
N ILE A 164 -15.06 0.61 10.93
CA ILE A 164 -14.21 -0.47 11.46
C ILE A 164 -14.96 -1.30 12.52
N ARG A 165 -15.71 -0.65 13.42
CA ARG A 165 -16.60 -1.34 14.37
C ARG A 165 -17.63 -2.20 13.66
N ALA A 166 -18.25 -1.70 12.59
CA ALA A 166 -19.22 -2.46 11.83
C ALA A 166 -18.58 -3.69 11.13
N VAL A 167 -17.34 -3.59 10.65
CA VAL A 167 -16.59 -4.73 10.12
C VAL A 167 -16.28 -5.74 11.23
N HIS A 168 -15.92 -5.26 12.42
CA HIS A 168 -15.73 -6.12 13.59
C HIS A 168 -17.02 -6.87 13.97
N ASP A 169 -18.17 -6.20 13.93
CA ASP A 169 -19.47 -6.80 14.22
C ASP A 169 -19.82 -7.90 13.19
N GLU A 170 -19.56 -7.68 11.91
CA GLU A 170 -19.69 -8.70 10.86
C GLU A 170 -18.79 -9.92 11.12
N TRP A 171 -17.54 -9.69 11.50
CA TRP A 171 -16.63 -10.77 11.88
C TRP A 171 -17.14 -11.54 13.10
N ALA A 172 -17.56 -10.85 14.15
CA ALA A 172 -18.08 -11.46 15.37
C ALA A 172 -19.36 -12.27 15.09
N ALA A 173 -20.20 -11.79 14.18
CA ALA A 173 -21.38 -12.49 13.70
C ALA A 173 -21.08 -13.64 12.71
N HIS A 174 -19.81 -13.83 12.32
CA HIS A 174 -19.39 -14.78 11.29
C HIS A 174 -20.16 -14.58 9.97
N ALA A 175 -20.37 -13.32 9.59
CA ALA A 175 -21.13 -12.96 8.41
C ALA A 175 -20.53 -13.60 7.14
N ALA A 176 -21.37 -14.29 6.37
CA ALA A 176 -21.00 -14.78 5.05
C ALA A 176 -21.00 -13.63 4.06
N LEU A 177 -19.87 -13.42 3.39
CA LEU A 177 -19.73 -12.36 2.40
C LEU A 177 -19.90 -12.96 0.99
N PRO A 178 -20.70 -12.35 0.11
CA PRO A 178 -20.93 -12.81 -1.26
C PRO A 178 -19.75 -12.46 -2.18
N ILE A 179 -18.53 -12.76 -1.73
CA ILE A 179 -17.26 -12.40 -2.38
C ILE A 179 -16.44 -13.70 -2.50
N ALA A 180 -15.99 -14.03 -3.71
CA ALA A 180 -15.13 -15.19 -3.90
C ALA A 180 -13.76 -14.99 -3.21
N PRO A 181 -13.16 -16.04 -2.64
CA PRO A 181 -11.79 -15.96 -2.13
C PRO A 181 -10.77 -15.70 -3.25
N GLU A 182 -10.09 -14.56 -3.21
CA GLU A 182 -9.01 -14.19 -4.12
C GLU A 182 -7.87 -13.49 -3.33
N PRO A 183 -6.86 -14.25 -2.84
CA PRO A 183 -5.72 -13.68 -2.12
C PRO A 183 -5.01 -12.56 -2.89
N GLY A 184 -4.59 -11.49 -2.19
CA GLY A 184 -3.95 -10.32 -2.80
C GLY A 184 -4.91 -9.35 -3.49
N ARG A 185 -6.23 -9.62 -3.46
CA ARG A 185 -7.24 -8.69 -3.98
C ARG A 185 -7.82 -7.82 -2.89
N ILE A 186 -7.93 -6.53 -3.21
CA ILE A 186 -8.65 -5.54 -2.43
C ILE A 186 -9.95 -5.18 -3.16
N ALA A 187 -11.04 -5.16 -2.42
CA ALA A 187 -12.36 -4.80 -2.91
C ALA A 187 -12.94 -3.65 -2.08
N LEU A 188 -13.68 -2.77 -2.75
CA LEU A 188 -14.56 -1.82 -2.07
C LEU A 188 -15.89 -2.53 -1.79
N ARG A 189 -16.31 -2.57 -0.52
CA ARG A 189 -17.56 -3.24 -0.12
C ARG A 189 -18.38 -2.41 0.85
N GLY A 190 -19.69 -2.65 0.85
CA GLY A 190 -20.61 -2.17 1.88
C GLY A 190 -20.42 -2.89 3.21
N VAL A 191 -20.66 -2.19 4.31
CA VAL A 191 -20.61 -2.71 5.69
C VAL A 191 -21.73 -2.06 6.49
N GLY A 192 -22.51 -2.88 7.22
CA GLY A 192 -23.57 -2.37 8.11
C GLY A 192 -24.62 -1.50 7.42
N GLY A 193 -24.78 -1.63 6.10
CA GLY A 193 -25.75 -0.90 5.27
C GLY A 193 -25.50 0.60 5.08
N VAL A 194 -24.46 1.18 5.69
CA VAL A 194 -24.22 2.63 5.67
C VAL A 194 -22.76 3.02 5.41
N PHE A 195 -21.83 2.09 5.57
CA PHE A 195 -20.40 2.35 5.39
C PHE A 195 -19.87 1.67 4.14
N SER A 196 -18.83 2.26 3.56
CA SER A 196 -18.02 1.63 2.52
C SER A 196 -16.58 1.52 3.00
N VAL A 197 -15.97 0.35 2.82
CA VAL A 197 -14.59 0.06 3.24
C VAL A 197 -13.82 -0.64 2.13
N LEU A 198 -12.52 -0.37 2.08
CA LEU A 198 -11.59 -1.22 1.35
C LEU A 198 -11.17 -2.38 2.26
N SER A 199 -11.40 -3.61 1.81
CA SER A 199 -10.98 -4.82 2.51
C SER A 199 -10.37 -5.83 1.55
N GLY A 200 -9.70 -6.84 2.08
CA GLY A 200 -9.38 -8.03 1.30
C GLY A 200 -10.62 -8.86 0.95
N THR A 201 -10.41 -10.01 0.33
CA THR A 201 -11.47 -11.00 0.10
C THR A 201 -11.52 -12.05 1.23
N PRO A 202 -12.59 -12.86 1.32
CA PRO A 202 -12.63 -14.00 2.23
C PRO A 202 -11.44 -14.96 2.01
N LEU A 203 -11.10 -15.70 3.06
CA LEU A 203 -10.04 -16.71 3.00
C LEU A 203 -10.59 -17.95 2.28
N GLY A 204 -9.78 -18.53 1.39
CA GLY A 204 -10.10 -19.77 0.71
C GLY A 204 -9.65 -21.01 1.47
N PRO A 205 -9.95 -22.22 0.97
CA PRO A 205 -9.27 -23.43 1.40
C PRO A 205 -7.76 -23.32 1.10
N GLU A 206 -6.91 -23.74 2.06
CA GLU A 206 -5.44 -23.74 1.91
C GLU A 206 -4.85 -22.34 1.62
N ASP A 207 -5.49 -21.28 2.15
CA ASP A 207 -5.07 -19.91 1.93
C ASP A 207 -3.84 -19.55 2.79
N PRO A 208 -2.73 -19.07 2.20
CA PRO A 208 -1.52 -18.71 2.95
C PRO A 208 -1.76 -17.59 3.96
N ARG A 209 -2.80 -16.76 3.76
CA ARG A 209 -3.18 -15.70 4.71
C ARG A 209 -3.63 -16.26 6.06
N THR A 210 -3.97 -17.55 6.15
CA THR A 210 -4.26 -18.22 7.42
C THR A 210 -3.05 -18.17 8.36
N ASP A 211 -1.87 -18.56 7.89
CA ASP A 211 -0.63 -18.54 8.67
C ASP A 211 -0.25 -17.10 9.07
N TYR A 212 -0.51 -16.12 8.20
CA TYR A 212 -0.34 -14.70 8.52
C TYR A 212 -1.26 -14.25 9.66
N GLN A 213 -2.53 -14.63 9.63
CA GLN A 213 -3.47 -14.32 10.71
C GLN A 213 -3.06 -14.97 12.03
N GLU A 214 -2.55 -16.21 11.99
CA GLU A 214 -2.02 -16.89 13.18
C GLU A 214 -0.82 -16.14 13.78
N LEU A 215 0.15 -15.71 12.96
CA LEU A 215 1.30 -14.93 13.42
C LEU A 215 0.87 -13.66 14.16
N TYR A 216 -0.04 -12.88 13.58
CA TYR A 216 -0.51 -11.63 14.19
C TYR A 216 -1.40 -11.87 15.42
N ARG A 217 -2.13 -12.99 15.48
CA ARG A 217 -2.90 -13.38 16.66
C ARG A 217 -1.99 -13.71 17.83
N ASP A 218 -0.91 -14.46 17.59
CA ASP A 218 0.07 -14.81 18.61
C ASP A 218 0.77 -13.56 19.17
N VAL A 219 1.15 -12.64 18.28
CA VAL A 219 1.73 -11.34 18.67
C VAL A 219 0.76 -10.52 19.52
N GLY A 220 -0.51 -10.43 19.12
CA GLY A 220 -1.56 -9.73 19.87
C GLY A 220 -1.80 -10.32 21.25
N LEU A 221 -1.83 -11.66 21.35
CA LEU A 221 -1.97 -12.37 22.63
C LEU A 221 -0.78 -12.14 23.56
N GLN A 222 0.45 -12.17 23.03
CA GLN A 222 1.66 -11.88 23.81
C GLN A 222 1.66 -10.44 24.34
N LEU A 223 1.31 -9.48 23.47
CA LEU A 223 1.22 -8.08 23.85
C LEU A 223 0.16 -7.85 24.94
N GLY A 224 -1.04 -8.43 24.79
CA GLY A 224 -2.11 -8.31 25.78
C GLY A 224 -1.76 -8.94 27.13
N LYS A 225 -1.03 -10.08 27.13
CA LYS A 225 -0.57 -10.75 28.37
C LYS A 225 0.47 -9.92 29.12
N ALA A 226 1.49 -9.43 28.40
CA ALA A 226 2.57 -8.65 29.00
C ALA A 226 2.10 -7.38 29.71
N LEU A 227 0.93 -6.87 29.32
CA LEU A 227 0.36 -5.62 29.85
C LEU A 227 -0.74 -5.84 30.89
N THR A 228 -1.13 -7.09 31.14
CA THR A 228 -2.09 -7.45 32.19
C THR A 228 -1.40 -8.05 33.41
N GLN A 229 -0.12 -8.46 33.30
CA GLN A 229 0.62 -9.04 34.42
C GLN A 229 1.29 -7.95 35.27
N PRO A 230 0.83 -7.69 36.50
CA PRO A 230 1.67 -6.99 37.46
C PRO A 230 2.89 -7.88 37.72
N GLN A 231 4.11 -7.35 37.58
CA GLN A 231 5.30 -8.01 38.12
C GLN A 231 5.18 -7.99 39.65
N GLY A 232 4.45 -8.96 40.20
CA GLY A 232 4.53 -9.35 41.60
C GLY A 232 5.68 -10.34 41.75
N ASP A 233 6.63 -9.97 42.61
CA ASP A 233 7.53 -10.86 43.34
C ASP A 233 8.39 -11.85 42.53
N GLU A 234 9.48 -11.36 41.94
CA GLU A 234 10.75 -12.09 42.04
C GLU A 234 11.67 -11.30 42.98
N ALA A 235 11.83 -11.88 44.17
CA ALA A 235 12.55 -11.32 45.30
C ALA A 235 14.05 -11.17 45.02
N SER A 236 14.55 -9.99 45.42
CA SER A 236 15.77 -9.82 46.22
C SER A 236 17.06 -10.45 45.70
N SER A 237 17.83 -9.67 44.94
CA SER A 237 19.26 -9.49 45.23
C SER A 237 19.77 -8.19 44.61
N SER A 238 19.62 -7.09 45.36
CA SER A 238 20.34 -5.85 45.10
C SER A 238 21.70 -5.92 45.79
N PRO A 239 22.83 -5.74 45.09
CA PRO A 239 23.97 -5.04 45.63
C PRO A 239 23.96 -3.58 45.15
N ALA A 240 24.23 -2.68 46.09
CA ALA A 240 24.05 -1.23 46.01
C ALA A 240 24.65 -0.54 44.76
N PRO A 241 24.07 0.59 44.30
CA PRO A 241 24.63 1.36 43.21
C PRO A 241 25.86 2.17 43.68
N ALA A 242 26.98 1.99 42.97
CA ALA A 242 28.14 2.88 43.06
C ALA A 242 27.81 4.25 42.42
N PRO A 243 28.44 5.36 42.87
CA PRO A 243 28.13 6.70 42.36
C PRO A 243 28.61 6.85 40.91
N ALA A 244 27.69 7.20 40.01
CA ALA A 244 27.98 7.48 38.61
C ALA A 244 28.78 8.79 38.49
N ARG A 245 29.94 8.72 37.80
CA ARG A 245 30.65 9.91 37.29
C ARG A 245 29.83 10.55 36.18
N PRO A 246 29.77 11.89 36.09
CA PRO A 246 29.09 12.57 34.99
C PRO A 246 29.84 12.32 33.68
N GLN A 247 29.16 11.72 32.70
CA GLN A 247 29.67 11.66 31.32
C GLN A 247 29.42 13.02 30.64
N PRO A 248 30.39 13.51 29.83
CA PRO A 248 30.27 14.75 29.08
C PRO A 248 29.17 14.64 28.01
N GLY A 249 28.38 15.69 27.85
CA GLY A 249 27.28 15.73 26.89
C GLY A 249 27.78 15.59 25.44
N PRO A 250 27.02 14.91 24.56
CA PRO A 250 27.38 14.84 23.15
C PRO A 250 27.10 16.18 22.46
N GLU A 251 28.17 16.93 22.22
CA GLU A 251 28.24 17.93 21.17
C GLU A 251 28.04 17.23 19.82
N GLY A 252 26.86 17.40 19.23
CA GLY A 252 26.53 16.82 17.93
C GLY A 252 25.04 16.90 17.65
N GLY A 253 24.61 18.01 17.04
CA GLY A 253 23.22 18.27 16.70
C GLY A 253 22.58 17.20 15.81
N TRP A 254 21.24 17.19 15.84
CA TRP A 254 20.24 16.36 15.13
C TRP A 254 20.67 15.62 13.84
N TRP A 255 21.52 16.22 13.01
CA TRP A 255 22.08 15.64 11.78
C TRP A 255 22.97 14.40 12.00
N GLY A 256 23.53 14.20 13.19
CA GLY A 256 24.31 13.01 13.55
C GLY A 256 23.47 11.74 13.71
N SER A 257 22.23 11.86 14.20
CA SER A 257 21.33 10.73 14.43
C SER A 257 20.65 10.23 13.16
N ILE A 258 20.44 11.11 12.16
CA ILE A 258 19.83 10.76 10.87
C ILE A 258 20.77 9.86 10.03
N ARG A 259 22.08 10.14 10.04
CA ARG A 259 23.05 9.32 9.29
C ARG A 259 23.25 7.91 9.87
N ARG A 260 23.05 7.72 11.18
CA ARG A 260 23.10 6.41 11.82
C ARG A 260 21.86 5.55 11.52
N TRP A 261 20.74 6.17 11.12
CA TRP A 261 19.49 5.49 10.74
C TRP A 261 19.52 4.91 9.31
N PHE A 262 20.36 5.46 8.42
CA PHE A 262 20.52 4.99 7.04
C PHE A 262 21.73 4.05 6.82
N GLY A 263 22.56 3.83 7.85
CA GLY A 263 23.89 3.21 7.69
C GLY A 263 24.04 1.75 8.13
N ALA A 264 23.03 1.12 8.72
CA ALA A 264 23.10 -0.27 9.17
C ALA A 264 22.07 -1.15 8.43
N GLU A 265 22.57 -1.82 7.38
CA GLU A 265 22.23 -3.17 6.87
C GLU A 265 20.75 -3.64 6.98
N GLY A 266 19.97 -3.89 5.92
CA GLY A 266 20.21 -3.92 4.48
C GLY A 266 18.91 -3.69 3.69
N TRP A 267 19.00 -3.79 2.38
CA TRP A 267 18.03 -3.40 1.32
C TRP A 267 16.57 -3.93 1.38
N ALA A 268 16.06 -4.38 2.52
CA ALA A 268 14.71 -4.91 2.68
C ALA A 268 13.67 -3.87 3.19
N ARG A 269 13.91 -2.56 3.00
CA ARG A 269 13.03 -1.50 3.54
C ARG A 269 12.39 -0.49 2.58
N PRO A 270 12.63 -0.47 1.25
CA PRO A 270 11.80 0.35 0.38
C PRO A 270 10.51 -0.36 -0.10
N ALA A 271 10.39 -1.69 -0.04
CA ALA A 271 9.28 -2.41 -0.69
C ALA A 271 7.93 -2.34 0.06
N PHE A 272 7.93 -2.21 1.39
CA PHE A 272 6.71 -2.30 2.22
C PHE A 272 5.73 -1.14 2.05
N ALA A 273 6.21 -0.01 1.56
CA ALA A 273 5.50 1.24 1.70
C ALA A 273 5.30 1.95 0.34
N VAL A 274 5.87 1.36 -0.73
CA VAL A 274 5.51 1.61 -2.14
C VAL A 274 4.10 1.09 -2.45
N LEU A 275 3.69 -0.04 -1.87
CA LEU A 275 2.37 -0.64 -2.13
C LEU A 275 1.20 0.18 -1.54
N ALA A 276 1.41 0.83 -0.39
CA ALA A 276 0.47 1.81 0.14
C ALA A 276 0.30 3.03 -0.80
N LEU A 277 1.18 3.20 -1.80
CA LEU A 277 1.12 4.30 -2.75
C LEU A 277 0.76 3.97 -4.19
N VAL A 278 1.12 2.79 -4.70
CA VAL A 278 0.74 2.39 -6.07
C VAL A 278 -0.79 2.33 -6.21
N VAL A 279 -1.51 2.20 -5.10
CA VAL A 279 -2.97 2.32 -4.99
C VAL A 279 -3.45 3.79 -5.08
N VAL A 280 -2.63 4.78 -4.74
CA VAL A 280 -3.02 6.21 -4.62
C VAL A 280 -2.89 6.99 -5.94
N VAL A 281 -1.93 6.65 -6.81
CA VAL A 281 -1.72 7.37 -8.09
C VAL A 281 -2.91 7.21 -9.06
N GLN A 282 -3.72 6.16 -8.91
CA GLN A 282 -4.89 5.94 -9.75
C GLN A 282 -6.12 6.80 -9.36
N ASN A 283 -6.09 7.55 -8.25
CA ASN A 283 -7.29 8.18 -7.67
C ASN A 283 -7.49 9.67 -8.02
N VAL A 284 -6.55 10.32 -8.73
CA VAL A 284 -6.68 11.75 -9.09
C VAL A 284 -7.51 11.98 -10.36
N GLY A 285 -7.81 10.93 -11.14
CA GLY A 285 -8.40 11.07 -12.48
C GLY A 285 -9.93 11.13 -12.61
N LEU A 286 -10.72 10.98 -11.54
CA LEU A 286 -12.18 10.74 -11.67
C LEU A 286 -13.09 11.56 -10.73
N LEU A 287 -12.62 12.68 -10.19
CA LEU A 287 -13.49 13.66 -9.49
C LEU A 287 -14.16 14.67 -10.43
N GLY A 288 -14.43 14.28 -11.69
CA GLY A 288 -15.11 15.10 -12.68
C GLY A 288 -16.20 14.33 -13.41
N GLY A 289 -17.38 14.16 -12.81
CA GLY A 289 -18.51 13.54 -13.50
C GLY A 289 -19.74 13.34 -12.63
N ARG A 290 -20.54 14.40 -12.46
CA ARG A 290 -21.82 14.41 -11.75
C ARG A 290 -22.92 13.79 -12.65
N GLY A 291 -23.66 12.78 -12.19
CA GLY A 291 -24.88 12.32 -12.89
C GLY A 291 -25.49 10.98 -12.45
N ALA A 292 -26.39 11.04 -11.45
CA ALA A 292 -27.62 10.26 -11.21
C ALA A 292 -27.75 8.74 -11.53
N GLY A 293 -28.15 7.96 -10.51
CA GLY A 293 -28.91 6.70 -10.64
C GLY A 293 -28.76 5.75 -9.43
N PRO A 294 -29.84 5.15 -8.87
CA PRO A 294 -29.84 4.47 -7.57
C PRO A 294 -29.48 2.97 -7.65
N GLU A 295 -29.02 2.46 -6.49
CA GLU A 295 -29.02 1.05 -6.03
C GLU A 295 -28.49 -0.04 -6.97
N GLU A 296 -27.31 -0.56 -6.65
CA GLU A 296 -27.12 -1.99 -6.33
C GLU A 296 -25.81 -2.14 -5.55
N ASP A 297 -25.83 -3.06 -4.58
CA ASP A 297 -24.77 -3.38 -3.62
C ASP A 297 -23.61 -4.11 -4.34
N GLU A 298 -23.02 -3.41 -5.31
CA GLU A 298 -22.05 -3.97 -6.24
C GLU A 298 -20.66 -3.87 -5.62
N VAL A 299 -20.15 -5.00 -5.11
CA VAL A 299 -18.76 -5.15 -4.70
C VAL A 299 -17.89 -4.91 -5.94
N ARG A 300 -17.27 -3.72 -6.02
CA ARG A 300 -16.36 -3.38 -7.11
C ARG A 300 -14.99 -3.94 -6.78
N PHE A 301 -14.67 -5.05 -7.44
CA PHE A 301 -13.32 -5.61 -7.46
C PHE A 301 -12.40 -4.67 -8.23
N ARG A 302 -11.35 -4.18 -7.56
CA ARG A 302 -10.32 -3.42 -8.24
C ARG A 302 -9.40 -4.39 -8.97
N ALA A 303 -9.68 -4.62 -10.25
CA ALA A 303 -8.74 -5.29 -11.11
C ALA A 303 -7.46 -4.45 -11.20
N VAL A 304 -6.31 -5.12 -11.06
CA VAL A 304 -5.05 -4.69 -11.71
C VAL A 304 -5.41 -4.23 -13.11
N PRO A 305 -4.89 -3.10 -13.63
CA PRO A 305 -5.05 -2.83 -15.04
C PRO A 305 -4.50 -4.04 -15.78
N ALA A 306 -5.39 -4.87 -16.34
CA ALA A 306 -5.02 -5.61 -17.52
C ALA A 306 -4.39 -4.57 -18.42
N ALA A 307 -3.14 -4.82 -18.83
CA ALA A 307 -2.38 -3.96 -19.73
C ALA A 307 -3.37 -3.30 -20.69
N PRO A 308 -3.38 -1.96 -20.77
CA PRO A 308 -4.49 -1.23 -21.36
C PRO A 308 -4.86 -1.92 -22.65
N VAL A 309 -6.13 -2.38 -22.72
CA VAL A 309 -6.74 -2.80 -23.99
C VAL A 309 -6.26 -1.77 -25.00
N PRO A 310 -5.57 -2.18 -26.08
CA PRO A 310 -4.92 -1.22 -26.98
C PRO A 310 -5.96 -0.18 -27.32
N ALA A 311 -5.65 1.06 -26.91
CA ALA A 311 -6.50 2.21 -27.07
C ALA A 311 -7.07 2.14 -28.50
N ARG A 312 -8.40 2.08 -28.63
CA ARG A 312 -9.00 2.09 -29.97
C ARG A 312 -8.50 3.36 -30.65
N ALA A 313 -7.82 3.19 -31.76
CA ALA A 313 -7.49 4.28 -32.64
C ALA A 313 -8.78 4.80 -33.25
N ASP A 314 -8.86 6.11 -33.48
CA ASP A 314 -9.99 6.74 -34.16
C ASP A 314 -9.70 6.82 -35.66
N LEU A 315 -8.42 7.02 -36.03
CA LEU A 315 -7.97 7.22 -37.40
C LEU A 315 -6.73 6.37 -37.72
N VAL A 316 -6.57 6.04 -39.00
CA VAL A 316 -5.34 5.49 -39.57
C VAL A 316 -4.86 6.45 -40.64
N VAL A 317 -3.60 6.88 -40.51
CA VAL A 317 -2.91 7.72 -41.50
C VAL A 317 -1.78 6.93 -42.15
N ARG A 318 -1.64 7.10 -43.46
CA ARG A 318 -0.49 6.61 -44.23
C ARG A 318 0.24 7.80 -44.82
N TRP A 319 1.53 7.88 -44.54
CA TRP A 319 2.41 8.92 -45.05
C TRP A 319 2.93 8.56 -46.45
N LYS A 320 3.18 9.58 -47.26
CA LYS A 320 3.90 9.40 -48.54
C LYS A 320 5.34 8.96 -48.27
N ALA A 321 5.94 8.28 -49.24
CA ALA A 321 7.34 7.87 -49.15
C ALA A 321 8.26 9.11 -49.05
N GLY A 322 9.21 9.08 -48.10
CA GLY A 322 10.21 10.13 -47.92
C GLY A 322 9.80 11.30 -47.01
N VAL A 323 8.63 11.24 -46.35
CA VAL A 323 8.22 12.23 -45.34
C VAL A 323 9.18 12.18 -44.15
N ARG A 324 9.71 13.34 -43.74
CA ARG A 324 10.55 13.44 -42.54
C ARG A 324 9.68 13.36 -41.29
N MET A 325 10.16 12.65 -40.27
CA MET A 325 9.40 12.46 -39.02
C MET A 325 9.06 13.79 -38.35
N ASP A 326 9.98 14.75 -38.41
CA ASP A 326 9.82 16.12 -37.91
C ASP A 326 8.68 16.90 -38.60
N GLU A 327 8.33 16.57 -39.85
CA GLU A 327 7.20 17.16 -40.57
C GLU A 327 5.87 16.46 -40.25
N ALA A 328 5.92 15.13 -40.06
CA ALA A 328 4.78 14.35 -39.60
C ALA A 328 4.37 14.76 -38.17
N ASP A 329 5.33 14.92 -37.26
CA ASP A 329 5.10 15.30 -35.86
C ASP A 329 4.44 16.69 -35.75
N ARG A 330 4.86 17.66 -36.56
CA ARG A 330 4.22 18.99 -36.59
C ARG A 330 2.76 18.91 -37.05
N LEU A 331 2.47 18.06 -38.04
CA LEU A 331 1.10 17.87 -38.50
C LEU A 331 0.25 17.18 -37.42
N LEU A 332 0.78 16.15 -36.76
CA LEU A 332 0.08 15.44 -35.68
C LEU A 332 -0.18 16.34 -34.46
N GLN A 333 0.78 17.20 -34.10
CA GLN A 333 0.60 18.20 -33.05
C GLN A 333 -0.50 19.22 -33.41
N SER A 334 -0.63 19.61 -34.68
CA SER A 334 -1.64 20.58 -35.12
C SER A 334 -3.08 20.09 -34.98
N ILE A 335 -3.28 18.77 -34.95
CA ILE A 335 -4.59 18.11 -34.77
C ILE A 335 -4.74 17.47 -33.38
N SER A 336 -3.81 17.75 -32.46
CA SER A 336 -3.75 17.14 -31.13
C SER A 336 -3.85 15.61 -31.16
N ALA A 337 -3.17 14.97 -32.12
CA ALA A 337 -3.22 13.52 -32.30
C ALA A 337 -2.24 12.80 -31.37
N ASP A 338 -2.75 11.80 -30.66
CA ASP A 338 -1.96 10.81 -29.94
C ASP A 338 -1.67 9.61 -30.85
N VAL A 339 -0.40 9.20 -30.94
CA VAL A 339 0.00 8.02 -31.73
C VAL A 339 -0.22 6.76 -30.90
N VAL A 340 -1.22 5.97 -31.28
CA VAL A 340 -1.66 4.77 -30.55
C VAL A 340 -0.98 3.49 -31.06
N GLY A 341 -0.38 3.56 -32.24
CA GLY A 341 0.44 2.46 -32.75
C GLY A 341 1.01 2.73 -34.13
N GLY A 342 2.20 2.22 -34.39
CA GLY A 342 2.94 2.42 -35.63
C GLY A 342 4.35 2.93 -35.35
N PRO A 343 5.24 2.91 -36.36
CA PRO A 343 4.96 2.57 -37.76
C PRO A 343 4.73 1.06 -37.98
N GLY A 344 3.71 0.70 -38.77
CA GLY A 344 3.45 -0.71 -39.13
C GLY A 344 4.62 -1.36 -39.89
N SER A 345 4.51 -2.65 -40.25
CA SER A 345 5.55 -3.43 -40.95
C SER A 345 6.12 -2.79 -42.23
N ASN A 346 5.43 -1.80 -42.78
CA ASN A 346 5.79 -1.06 -44.00
C ASN A 346 6.26 0.39 -43.71
N GLY A 347 6.59 0.74 -42.46
CA GLY A 347 7.19 2.03 -42.07
C GLY A 347 6.26 3.25 -42.09
N ASN A 348 5.18 3.23 -42.87
CA ASN A 348 4.44 4.45 -43.23
C ASN A 348 3.00 4.52 -42.72
N VAL A 349 2.52 3.51 -41.98
CA VAL A 349 1.12 3.46 -41.50
C VAL A 349 1.08 3.64 -39.98
N TRP A 350 0.33 4.65 -39.54
CA TRP A 350 0.23 5.11 -38.16
C TRP A 350 -1.23 5.12 -37.73
N ARG A 351 -1.49 4.71 -36.49
CA ARG A 351 -2.80 4.69 -35.85
C ARG A 351 -2.86 5.81 -34.85
N LEU A 352 -3.86 6.67 -34.98
CA LEU A 352 -4.01 7.91 -34.24
C LEU A 352 -5.28 7.89 -33.41
N ARG A 353 -5.21 8.54 -32.26
CA ARG A 353 -6.35 8.98 -31.46
C ARG A 353 -6.39 10.50 -31.52
N VAL A 354 -7.59 11.04 -31.71
CA VAL A 354 -7.78 12.48 -31.86
C VAL A 354 -9.03 12.91 -31.10
N PRO A 355 -9.02 14.08 -30.45
CA PRO A 355 -10.19 14.57 -29.71
C PRO A 355 -11.39 14.85 -30.64
N GLU A 356 -11.13 15.26 -31.88
CA GLU A 356 -12.15 15.62 -32.88
C GLU A 356 -11.88 14.90 -34.22
N PRO A 357 -12.40 13.67 -34.42
CA PRO A 357 -12.01 12.82 -35.55
C PRO A 357 -12.46 13.34 -36.92
N VAL A 358 -13.55 14.09 -36.99
CA VAL A 358 -14.08 14.63 -38.25
C VAL A 358 -13.19 15.76 -38.76
N ASP A 359 -12.85 16.71 -37.89
CA ASP A 359 -12.00 17.86 -38.24
C ASP A 359 -10.55 17.44 -38.45
N ALA A 360 -10.04 16.52 -37.63
CA ALA A 360 -8.72 15.94 -37.82
C ALA A 360 -8.61 15.19 -39.16
N LEU A 361 -9.65 14.47 -39.59
CA LEU A 361 -9.66 13.79 -40.89
C LEU A 361 -9.62 14.79 -42.05
N ALA A 362 -10.34 15.91 -41.94
CA ALA A 362 -10.31 16.96 -42.96
C ALA A 362 -8.91 17.58 -43.11
N VAL A 363 -8.23 17.85 -41.98
CA VAL A 363 -6.85 18.37 -41.96
C VAL A 363 -5.85 17.36 -42.52
N LEU A 364 -5.99 16.08 -42.17
CA LEU A 364 -5.13 15.01 -42.72
C LEU A 364 -5.35 14.80 -44.21
N ALA A 365 -6.60 14.86 -44.70
CA ALA A 365 -6.91 14.73 -46.12
C ALA A 365 -6.42 15.92 -46.96
N ALA A 366 -6.34 17.11 -46.37
CA ALA A 366 -5.83 18.32 -47.02
C ALA A 366 -4.29 18.41 -47.03
N SER A 367 -3.60 17.57 -46.24
CA SER A 367 -2.13 17.65 -46.10
C SER A 367 -1.39 17.04 -47.28
N PRO A 368 -0.38 17.73 -47.86
CA PRO A 368 0.43 17.18 -48.94
C PRO A 368 1.32 16.00 -48.51
N LEU A 369 1.51 15.80 -47.19
CA LEU A 369 2.35 14.75 -46.59
C LEU A 369 1.62 13.40 -46.49
N VAL A 370 0.28 13.43 -46.52
CA VAL A 370 -0.57 12.26 -46.31
C VAL A 370 -0.89 11.60 -47.66
N GLU A 371 -0.67 10.29 -47.75
CA GLU A 371 -1.07 9.46 -48.89
C GLU A 371 -2.53 9.01 -48.76
N SER A 372 -2.95 8.62 -47.55
CA SER A 372 -4.34 8.30 -47.24
C SER A 372 -4.63 8.44 -45.75
N ALA A 373 -5.80 8.97 -45.39
CA ALA A 373 -6.31 8.97 -44.01
C ALA A 373 -7.76 8.47 -43.98
N GLY A 374 -8.14 7.74 -42.93
CA GLY A 374 -9.49 7.22 -42.77
C GLY A 374 -9.76 6.69 -41.37
N PRO A 375 -11.02 6.35 -41.04
CA PRO A 375 -11.38 5.83 -39.72
C PRO A 375 -10.70 4.49 -39.46
N ALA A 376 -10.22 4.29 -38.25
CA ALA A 376 -9.65 3.01 -37.83
C ALA A 376 -10.77 1.98 -37.68
N ARG A 377 -10.82 1.00 -38.60
CA ARG A 377 -11.79 -0.10 -38.51
C ARG A 377 -11.42 -1.04 -37.35
N PRO A 378 -12.41 -1.54 -36.60
CA PRO A 378 -12.17 -2.61 -35.63
C PRO A 378 -11.70 -3.87 -36.37
N ALA A 379 -10.73 -4.59 -35.79
CA ALA A 379 -10.24 -5.85 -36.33
C ALA A 379 -11.40 -6.86 -36.42
N GLY A 380 -11.89 -7.12 -37.64
CA GLY A 380 -12.95 -8.11 -37.88
C GLY A 380 -13.69 -7.99 -39.22
N GLU A 381 -13.74 -6.83 -39.88
CA GLU A 381 -14.44 -6.68 -41.17
C GLU A 381 -13.48 -6.57 -42.35
N GLN A 382 -13.12 -7.72 -42.92
CA GLN A 382 -12.84 -7.83 -44.35
C GLN A 382 -14.14 -8.26 -45.04
N ARG A 383 -14.52 -7.54 -46.10
CA ARG A 383 -15.58 -7.97 -47.01
C ARG A 383 -15.26 -7.46 -48.42
N PRO A 384 -15.77 -8.15 -49.42
CA PRO A 384 -15.20 -9.33 -50.08
C PRO A 384 -14.23 -8.97 -51.21
#